data_AF-A0A1G2BR68-F1
#
_entry.id   AF-A0A1G2BR68-F1
#
_cell.length_a   1.000
_cell.length_b   1.000
_cell.length_c   1.000
_cell.angle_alpha   90.00
_cell.angle_beta   90.00
_cell.angle_gamma   90.00
#
_symmetry.space_group_name_H-M   'P 1'
#
loop_
_entity.id
_entity.type
_entity.pdbx_description
1 polymer ?
#
loop_
_entity_poly.entity_id
_entity_poly.type
_entity_poly.pdbx_seq_one_letter_code
_entity_poly.pdbx_strand_id
1 'polypeptide(L)'
;MVITDTASFRAALETDPDQAEGWLATVQANPGKFPQYDDRWLDHRQRELFQVRCKAKDWPAAKRIVEVTKDPFSKEGRMKRLQELSSKLYEEL
;
A
#
# COMPACT_ATOMS: atom_id res chain seq x y z
N MET A 1 14.32 4.71 -8.50
CA MET A 1 14.79 3.43 -7.93
C MET A 1 13.59 2.50 -7.82
N VAL A 2 13.75 1.20 -8.05
CA VAL A 2 12.67 0.20 -7.95
C VAL A 2 13.04 -0.83 -6.86
N ILE A 3 12.05 -1.54 -6.31
CA ILE A 3 12.27 -2.68 -5.41
C ILE A 3 13.27 -3.64 -6.03
N THR A 4 14.38 -3.87 -5.34
CA THR A 4 15.41 -4.85 -5.72
C THR A 4 15.09 -6.23 -5.17
N ASP A 5 14.51 -6.30 -3.97
CA ASP A 5 14.17 -7.53 -3.25
C ASP A 5 13.20 -7.27 -2.08
N THR A 6 12.65 -8.34 -1.53
CA THR A 6 11.68 -8.29 -0.41
C THR A 6 12.29 -7.75 0.89
N ALA A 7 13.59 -7.96 1.14
CA ALA A 7 14.23 -7.51 2.37
C ALA A 7 14.39 -5.97 2.36
N SER A 8 14.82 -5.42 1.24
CA SER A 8 14.91 -3.98 0.99
C SER A 8 13.55 -3.30 1.10
N PHE A 9 12.49 -3.94 0.57
CA PHE A 9 11.11 -3.45 0.76
C PHE A 9 10.72 -3.39 2.23
N ARG A 10 10.95 -4.46 3.00
CA ARG A 10 10.62 -4.50 4.43
C ARG A 10 11.46 -3.54 5.26
N ALA A 11 12.71 -3.31 4.89
CA ALA A 11 13.53 -2.28 5.54
C ALA A 11 12.91 -0.90 5.33
N ALA A 12 12.52 -0.57 4.08
CA ALA A 12 11.87 0.69 3.77
C ALA A 12 10.53 0.85 4.50
N LEU A 13 9.74 -0.23 4.69
CA LEU A 13 8.51 -0.16 5.48
C LEU A 13 8.73 0.35 6.92
N GLU A 14 9.91 0.12 7.51
CA GLU A 14 10.21 0.57 8.88
C GLU A 14 10.92 1.93 8.90
N THR A 15 11.75 2.23 7.90
CA THR A 15 12.62 3.42 7.90
C THR A 15 12.14 4.55 7.01
N ASP A 16 11.54 4.24 5.86
CA ASP A 16 11.06 5.20 4.86
C ASP A 16 9.83 4.63 4.09
N PRO A 17 8.64 4.66 4.71
CA PRO A 17 7.42 4.14 4.09
C PRO A 17 7.03 4.87 2.80
N ASP A 18 7.45 6.13 2.62
CA ASP A 18 7.19 6.90 1.40
C ASP A 18 7.99 6.34 0.22
N GLN A 19 9.24 5.93 0.45
CA GLN A 19 10.03 5.22 -0.55
C GLN A 19 9.37 3.89 -0.95
N ALA A 20 8.88 3.11 0.03
CA ALA A 20 8.16 1.87 -0.24
C ALA A 20 6.90 2.12 -1.10
N GLU A 21 6.13 3.16 -0.79
CA GLU A 21 4.95 3.58 -1.57
C GLU A 21 5.33 3.93 -3.02
N GLY A 22 6.39 4.73 -3.21
CA GLY A 22 6.89 5.12 -4.53
C GLY A 22 7.35 3.95 -5.39
N TRP A 23 7.95 2.93 -4.77
CA TRP A 23 8.30 1.70 -5.49
C TRP A 23 7.07 0.92 -5.96
N LEU A 24 6.05 0.75 -5.11
CA LEU A 24 4.82 0.06 -5.51
C LEU A 24 4.09 0.82 -6.62
N ALA A 25 4.02 2.15 -6.54
CA ALA A 25 3.46 2.97 -7.60
C ALA A 25 4.21 2.78 -8.93
N THR A 26 5.55 2.69 -8.89
CA THR A 26 6.38 2.44 -10.08
C THR A 26 6.08 1.08 -10.70
N VAL A 27 5.97 0.03 -9.89
CA VAL A 27 5.62 -1.32 -10.35
C VAL A 27 4.23 -1.34 -10.97
N GLN A 28 3.25 -0.77 -10.27
CA GLN A 28 1.85 -0.73 -10.71
C GLN A 28 1.66 0.02 -12.03
N ALA A 29 2.41 1.11 -12.24
CA ALA A 29 2.33 1.92 -13.46
C ALA A 29 3.07 1.28 -14.66
N ASN A 30 3.94 0.30 -14.44
CA ASN A 30 4.80 -0.28 -15.48
C ASN A 30 4.76 -1.83 -15.48
N PRO A 31 3.59 -2.49 -15.58
CA PRO A 31 3.50 -3.95 -15.48
C PRO A 31 4.37 -4.69 -16.51
N GLY A 32 4.51 -4.15 -17.72
CA GLY A 32 5.37 -4.74 -18.77
C GLY A 32 6.88 -4.65 -18.49
N LYS A 33 7.33 -3.73 -17.63
CA LYS A 33 8.74 -3.63 -17.21
C LYS A 33 9.07 -4.57 -16.05
N PHE A 34 8.05 -4.97 -15.29
CA PHE A 34 8.20 -5.80 -14.10
C PHE A 34 7.28 -7.02 -14.14
N PRO A 35 7.40 -7.89 -15.17
CA PRO A 35 6.49 -9.01 -15.36
C PRO A 35 6.53 -10.05 -14.21
N GLN A 36 7.58 -10.03 -13.39
CA GLN A 36 7.71 -10.87 -12.20
C GLN A 36 6.81 -10.43 -11.03
N TYR A 37 6.25 -9.23 -11.06
CA TYR A 37 5.37 -8.69 -10.02
C TYR A 37 3.93 -8.67 -10.52
N ASP A 38 3.19 -9.72 -10.18
CA ASP A 38 1.77 -9.83 -10.50
C ASP A 38 0.88 -9.01 -9.55
N ASP A 39 -0.40 -8.93 -9.87
CA ASP A 39 -1.37 -8.19 -9.05
C ASP A 39 -1.49 -8.74 -7.63
N ARG A 40 -1.28 -10.06 -7.43
CA ARG A 40 -1.29 -10.69 -6.11
C ARG A 40 -0.10 -10.25 -5.27
N TRP A 41 1.09 -10.20 -5.85
CA TRP A 41 2.28 -9.68 -5.20
C TRP A 41 2.08 -8.22 -4.81
N LEU A 42 1.56 -7.41 -5.73
CA LEU A 42 1.30 -5.99 -5.49
C LEU A 42 0.32 -5.81 -4.33
N ASP A 43 -0.77 -6.57 -4.31
CA ASP A 43 -1.76 -6.51 -3.24
C ASP A 43 -1.16 -6.87 -1.87
N HIS A 44 -0.34 -7.92 -1.80
CA HIS A 44 0.35 -8.29 -0.56
C HIS A 44 1.27 -7.17 -0.04
N ARG A 45 2.03 -6.51 -0.93
CA ARG A 45 2.92 -5.40 -0.54
C ARG A 45 2.13 -4.16 -0.12
N GLN A 46 1.05 -3.84 -0.83
CA GLN A 46 0.13 -2.75 -0.46
C GLN A 46 -0.51 -3.00 0.91
N ARG A 47 -0.84 -4.27 1.24
CA ARG A 47 -1.33 -4.63 2.58
C ARG A 47 -0.31 -4.35 3.67
N GLU A 48 0.96 -4.73 3.48
CA GLU A 48 2.02 -4.47 4.46
C GLU A 48 2.21 -2.96 4.68
N LEU A 49 2.28 -2.18 3.60
CA LEU A 49 2.37 -0.72 3.68
C LEU A 49 1.15 -0.09 4.36
N PHE A 50 -0.06 -0.56 4.04
CA PHE A 50 -1.30 -0.09 4.68
C PHE A 50 -1.25 -0.29 6.19
N GLN A 51 -0.80 -1.46 6.65
CA GLN A 51 -0.68 -1.75 8.08
C GLN A 51 0.31 -0.81 8.79
N VAL A 52 1.45 -0.50 8.14
CA VAL A 52 2.42 0.47 8.66
C VAL A 52 1.79 1.86 8.80
N ARG A 53 1.13 2.37 7.75
CA ARG A 53 0.46 3.69 7.80
C ARG A 53 -0.62 3.75 8.85
N CYS A 54 -1.44 2.70 8.97
CA CYS A 54 -2.46 2.61 9.99
C CYS A 54 -1.87 2.60 11.41
N LYS A 55 -0.78 1.88 11.63
CA LYS A 55 -0.08 1.86 12.93
C LYS A 55 0.48 3.23 13.29
N ALA A 56 0.99 3.97 12.30
CA ALA A 56 1.45 5.34 12.45
C ALA A 56 0.31 6.39 12.54
N LYS A 57 -0.95 5.97 12.37
CA LYS A 57 -2.14 6.85 12.27
C LYS A 57 -2.06 7.87 11.12
N ASP A 58 -1.29 7.56 10.08
CA ASP A 58 -1.20 8.34 8.85
C ASP A 58 -2.37 7.97 7.91
N TRP A 59 -3.55 8.47 8.26
CA TRP A 59 -4.79 8.14 7.54
C TRP A 59 -4.81 8.61 6.09
N PRO A 60 -4.30 9.82 5.73
CA PRO A 60 -4.22 10.23 4.34
C PRO A 60 -3.36 9.29 3.50
N ALA A 61 -2.22 8.82 4.02
CA ALA A 61 -1.40 7.84 3.31
C ALA A 61 -2.07 6.46 3.24
N ALA A 62 -2.69 6.00 4.32
CA ALA A 62 -3.46 4.76 4.30
C ALA A 62 -4.58 4.80 3.25
N LYS A 63 -5.29 5.93 3.12
CA LYS A 63 -6.33 6.16 2.12
C LYS A 63 -5.80 6.09 0.70
N ARG A 64 -4.64 6.70 0.41
CA ARG A 64 -4.02 6.59 -0.93
C ARG A 64 -3.82 5.13 -1.34
N ILE A 65 -3.38 4.28 -0.41
CA ILE A 65 -3.19 2.85 -0.67
C ILE A 65 -4.51 2.14 -0.98
N VAL A 66 -5.58 2.48 -0.25
CA VAL A 66 -6.93 1.96 -0.54
C VAL A 66 -7.36 2.38 -1.95
N GLU A 67 -7.12 3.63 -2.34
CA GLU A 67 -7.55 4.12 -3.65
C GLU A 67 -6.87 3.42 -4.83
N VAL A 68 -5.57 3.17 -4.72
CA VAL A 68 -4.78 2.52 -5.77
C VAL A 68 -4.86 0.99 -5.75
N THR A 69 -5.53 0.40 -4.75
CA THR A 69 -5.76 -1.04 -4.68
C THR A 69 -6.64 -1.48 -5.87
N LYS A 70 -6.14 -2.44 -6.67
CA LYS A 70 -6.87 -2.97 -7.83
C LYS A 70 -7.96 -3.96 -7.45
N ASP A 71 -7.68 -4.88 -6.53
CA ASP A 71 -8.61 -5.94 -6.14
C ASP A 71 -9.79 -5.35 -5.34
N PRO A 72 -11.05 -5.48 -5.82
CA PRO A 72 -12.20 -4.86 -5.17
C PRO A 72 -12.44 -5.34 -3.74
N PHE A 73 -12.22 -6.64 -3.47
CA PHE A 73 -12.42 -7.21 -2.14
C PHE A 73 -11.39 -6.68 -1.15
N SER A 74 -10.13 -6.58 -1.58
CA SER A 74 -9.05 -6.00 -0.79
C SER A 74 -9.26 -4.51 -0.56
N LYS A 75 -9.76 -3.77 -1.57
CA LYS A 75 -10.12 -2.35 -1.44
C LYS A 75 -11.23 -2.15 -0.41
N GLU A 76 -12.32 -2.91 -0.50
CA GLU A 76 -13.42 -2.84 0.45
C GLU A 76 -12.98 -3.20 1.88
N GLY A 77 -12.18 -4.25 2.04
CA GLY A 77 -11.65 -4.68 3.33
C GLY A 77 -10.74 -3.61 3.98
N ARG A 78 -9.86 -2.99 3.19
CA ARG A 78 -8.99 -1.90 3.67
C ARG A 78 -9.78 -0.65 4.02
N MET A 79 -10.78 -0.28 3.21
CA MET A 79 -11.68 0.85 3.47
C MET A 79 -12.39 0.69 4.82
N LYS A 80 -13.06 -0.46 5.04
CA LYS A 80 -13.73 -0.78 6.30
C LYS A 80 -12.77 -0.71 7.49
N ARG A 81 -11.59 -1.31 7.35
CA ARG A 81 -10.57 -1.31 8.40
C ARG A 81 -10.06 0.09 8.71
N LEU A 82 -9.89 0.93 7.70
CA LEU A 82 -9.43 2.30 7.88
C LEU A 82 -10.46 3.14 8.63
N GLN A 83 -11.75 3.03 8.30
CA GLN A 83 -12.84 3.70 9.02
C GLN A 83 -12.92 3.25 10.49
N GLU A 84 -12.81 1.95 10.74
CA GLU A 84 -12.79 1.39 12.10
C GLU A 84 -11.63 1.97 12.93
N LEU A 85 -10.41 1.97 12.38
CA LEU A 85 -9.23 2.44 13.08
C LEU A 85 -9.17 3.96 13.27
N SER A 86 -9.69 4.73 12.31
CA SER A 86 -9.70 6.19 12.38
C SER A 86 -10.88 6.74 13.19
N SER A 87 -11.94 5.94 13.39
CA SER A 87 -13.24 6.38 13.93
C SER A 87 -13.84 7.54 13.12
N LYS A 88 -13.59 7.57 11.81
CA LYS A 88 -14.09 8.58 10.86
C LYS A 88 -14.75 7.91 9.65
N LEU A 89 -15.61 8.63 8.97
CA LEU A 89 -16.09 8.22 7.65
C LEU A 89 -14.93 8.27 6.64
N TYR A 90 -14.96 7.39 5.63
CA TYR A 90 -13.85 7.26 4.68
C TYR A 90 -13.66 8.54 3.85
N GLU A 91 -14.75 9.27 3.63
CA GLU A 91 -14.82 10.55 2.95
C GLU A 91 -14.11 11.68 3.73
N GLU A 92 -13.99 11.54 5.05
CA GLU A 92 -13.41 12.54 5.96
C GLU A 92 -11.90 12.33 6.22
N LEU A 93 -11.31 11.34 5.57
CA LEU A 93 -9.89 10.98 5.65
C LEU A 93 -9.08 11.54 4.48
#